data_AF-A0A2N2DH83-F1
#
_entry.id   AF-A0A2N2DH83-F1
#
_cell.length_a   1.000
_cell.length_b   1.000
_cell.length_c   1.000
_cell.angle_alpha   90.00
_cell.angle_beta   90.00
_cell.angle_gamma   90.00
#
_symmetry.space_group_name_H-M   'P 1'
#
loop_
_entity.id
_entity.type
_entity.pdbx_description
1 polymer ?
#
loop_
_entity_poly.entity_id
_entity_poly.type
_entity_poly.pdbx_seq_one_letter_code
_entity_poly.pdbx_strand_id
1 'polypeptide(L)'
;MIDRDTLRMVLDSYLSGEVTRGEISNWAYDIITRQGENEDPLVNEILYNLVSFHDVGMIFDKYRPNREKLEFLAHWLDNEGDHTWDQYNAMFDSGKLM
;
A
#
# COMPACT_ATOMS: atom_id res chain seq x y z
N MET A 1 6.51 0.22 15.97
CA MET A 1 6.25 -0.72 14.87
C MET A 1 5.04 -0.19 14.14
N ILE A 2 5.07 -0.14 12.80
CA ILE A 2 3.98 0.41 12.00
C ILE A 2 2.82 -0.59 11.95
N ASP A 3 1.59 -0.10 11.93
CA ASP A 3 0.39 -0.91 11.82
C ASP A 3 -0.46 -0.49 10.60
N ARG A 4 -1.59 -1.18 10.40
CA ARG A 4 -2.51 -0.93 9.28
C ARG A 4 -3.13 0.47 9.34
N ASP A 5 -3.41 0.99 10.53
CA ASP A 5 -3.99 2.32 10.69
C ASP A 5 -2.99 3.40 10.29
N THR A 6 -1.71 3.21 10.63
CA THR A 6 -0.63 4.08 10.16
C THR A 6 -0.53 4.09 8.63
N LEU A 7 -0.65 2.93 7.98
CA LEU A 7 -0.65 2.85 6.51
C LEU A 7 -1.85 3.57 5.91
N ARG A 8 -3.04 3.40 6.49
CA ARG A 8 -4.27 4.09 6.07
C ARG A 8 -4.10 5.60 6.13
N MET A 9 -3.59 6.14 7.24
CA MET A 9 -3.36 7.58 7.39
C MET A 9 -2.44 8.14 6.31
N VAL A 10 -1.37 7.42 5.96
CA VAL A 10 -0.44 7.84 4.90
C VAL A 10 -1.11 7.82 3.52
N LEU A 11 -1.95 6.83 3.25
CA LEU A 11 -2.75 6.75 2.01
C LEU A 11 -3.80 7.87 1.96
N ASP A 12 -4.45 8.21 3.07
CA ASP A 12 -5.42 9.29 3.16
C ASP A 12 -4.75 10.65 2.85
N SER A 13 -3.59 10.92 3.44
CA SER A 13 -2.80 12.13 3.14
C SER A 13 -2.31 12.18 1.68
N TYR A 14 -2.08 11.02 1.04
CA TYR A 14 -1.81 10.99 -0.40
C TYR A 14 -3.03 11.37 -1.23
N LEU A 15 -4.19 10.78 -0.89
CA LEU A 15 -5.45 10.95 -1.59
C LEU A 15 -6.02 12.37 -1.46
N SER A 16 -5.70 13.06 -0.36
CA SER A 16 -6.01 14.47 -0.13
C SER A 16 -5.04 15.42 -0.87
N GLY A 17 -3.89 14.92 -1.32
CA GLY A 17 -2.83 15.71 -1.96
C GLY A 17 -1.92 16.45 -0.98
N GLU A 18 -1.98 16.13 0.31
CA GLU A 18 -1.10 16.70 1.34
C GLU A 18 0.35 16.20 1.22
N VAL A 19 0.52 14.96 0.78
CA VAL A 19 1.85 14.36 0.53
C VAL A 19 1.98 13.88 -0.91
N THR A 20 3.18 14.01 -1.44
CA THR A 20 3.53 13.58 -2.80
C THR A 20 3.93 12.11 -2.82
N ARG A 21 3.90 11.50 -4.02
CA ARG A 21 4.41 10.12 -4.24
C ARG A 21 5.86 9.96 -3.75
N GLY A 22 6.70 10.97 -3.98
CA GLY A 22 8.10 10.94 -3.56
C GLY A 22 8.27 10.90 -2.04
N GLU A 23 7.45 11.66 -1.32
CA GLU A 23 7.46 11.68 0.14
C GLU A 23 7.03 10.33 0.74
N ILE A 24 5.98 9.72 0.20
CA ILE A 24 5.51 8.39 0.64
C ILE A 24 6.54 7.31 0.34
N SER A 25 7.14 7.34 -0.86
CA SER A 25 8.18 6.37 -1.24
C SER A 25 9.39 6.46 -0.33
N ASN A 26 9.83 7.68 0.02
CA ASN A 26 10.94 7.89 0.95
C ASN A 26 10.58 7.45 2.37
N TRP A 27 9.36 7.76 2.83
CA TRP A 27 8.85 7.31 4.12
C TRP A 27 8.85 5.78 4.22
N ALA A 28 8.28 5.08 3.23
CA ALA A 28 8.24 3.62 3.24
C ALA A 28 9.64 2.99 3.25
N TYR A 29 10.58 3.56 2.48
CA TYR A 29 11.98 3.14 2.47
C TYR A 29 12.67 3.31 3.83
N ASP A 30 12.46 4.45 4.49
CA ASP A 30 12.98 4.72 5.83
C ASP A 30 12.45 3.71 6.86
N ILE A 31 11.18 3.32 6.75
CA ILE A 31 10.58 2.34 7.66
C ILE A 31 11.20 0.96 7.47
N ILE A 32 11.28 0.47 6.22
CA ILE A 32 11.87 -0.83 5.90
C ILE A 32 13.32 -0.90 6.39
N THR A 33 14.11 0.14 6.15
CA THR A 33 15.54 0.14 6.47
C THR A 33 15.83 0.31 7.97
N ARG A 34 14.98 1.02 8.72
CA ARG A 34 15.19 1.28 10.15
C ARG A 34 14.52 0.28 11.08
N GLN A 35 13.33 -0.21 10.71
CA GLN A 35 12.54 -1.08 11.57
C GLN A 35 12.67 -2.56 11.20
N GLY A 36 13.19 -2.88 10.01
CA GLY A 36 13.20 -4.24 9.49
C GLY A 36 11.79 -4.71 9.09
N GLU A 37 11.63 -6.02 8.90
CA GLU A 37 10.34 -6.61 8.55
C GLU A 37 9.36 -6.55 9.74
N ASN A 38 8.14 -6.11 9.46
CA ASN A 38 7.01 -6.13 10.37
C ASN A 38 6.51 -7.57 10.59
N GLU A 39 5.91 -7.86 11.74
CA GLU A 39 5.27 -9.15 12.00
C GLU A 39 4.03 -9.36 11.11
N ASP A 40 3.36 -8.28 10.69
CA ASP A 40 2.26 -8.34 9.73
C ASP A 40 2.80 -8.37 8.28
N PRO A 41 2.69 -9.49 7.56
CA PRO A 41 3.18 -9.61 6.18
C PRO A 41 2.53 -8.61 5.22
N LEU A 42 1.28 -8.21 5.49
CA LEU A 42 0.57 -7.22 4.69
C LEU A 42 1.20 -5.83 4.82
N VAL A 43 1.61 -5.46 6.04
CA VAL A 43 2.27 -4.17 6.27
C VAL A 43 3.55 -4.10 5.46
N ASN A 44 4.33 -5.18 5.45
CA ASN A 44 5.54 -5.29 4.64
C ASN A 44 5.23 -5.16 3.15
N GLU A 45 4.26 -5.91 2.64
CA GLU A 45 3.88 -5.87 1.23
C GLU A 45 3.47 -4.47 0.78
N ILE A 46 2.63 -3.78 1.56
CA ILE A 46 2.21 -2.40 1.24
C ILE A 46 3.43 -1.49 1.26
N LEU A 47 4.28 -1.55 2.30
CA LEU A 47 5.51 -0.75 2.35
C LEU A 47 6.40 -0.99 1.13
N TYR A 48 6.61 -2.24 0.72
CA TYR A 48 7.38 -2.57 -0.47
C TYR A 48 6.73 -2.02 -1.76
N ASN A 49 5.41 -2.08 -1.87
CA ASN A 49 4.66 -1.52 -3.00
C ASN A 49 4.66 0.02 -3.03
N LEU A 50 4.77 0.67 -1.87
CA LEU A 50 4.90 2.13 -1.77
C LEU A 50 6.31 2.60 -2.17
N VAL A 51 7.33 1.76 -2.00
CA VAL A 51 8.69 2.05 -2.46
C VAL A 51 8.77 1.86 -3.97
N SER A 52 8.91 2.98 -4.69
CA SER A 52 8.94 3.01 -6.14
C SER A 52 10.32 2.65 -6.72
N PHE A 53 10.82 1.43 -6.49
CA PHE A 53 11.96 0.90 -7.27
C PHE A 53 11.44 0.18 -8.51
N HIS A 54 11.30 0.96 -9.59
CA HIS A 54 11.24 0.65 -11.03
C HIS A 54 10.66 -0.64 -11.64
N ASP A 55 10.28 -1.69 -10.91
CA ASP A 55 9.63 -2.90 -11.47
C ASP A 55 8.70 -3.65 -10.48
N VAL A 56 8.50 -3.15 -9.26
CA VAL A 56 7.69 -3.84 -8.21
C VAL A 56 6.54 -2.99 -7.63
N GLY A 57 6.45 -1.70 -7.96
CA GLY A 57 5.42 -0.81 -7.43
C GLY A 57 4.03 -1.03 -8.06
N MET A 58 3.32 -2.10 -7.71
CA MET A 58 1.97 -2.37 -8.23
C MET A 58 0.95 -1.30 -7.78
N ILE A 59 1.20 -0.66 -6.64
CA ILE A 59 0.40 0.46 -6.13
C ILE A 59 0.70 1.75 -6.91
N PHE A 60 1.78 1.88 -7.70
CA PHE A 60 2.13 3.15 -8.35
C PHE A 60 2.59 3.12 -9.83
N ASP A 61 2.76 1.96 -10.49
CA ASP A 61 3.06 1.84 -11.94
C ASP A 61 2.32 0.65 -12.59
N LYS A 62 1.79 0.67 -13.83
CA LYS A 62 2.27 1.27 -15.10
C LYS A 62 1.21 2.09 -15.88
N TYR A 63 -0.03 2.23 -15.38
CA TYR A 63 -1.16 2.92 -16.07
C TYR A 63 -1.98 3.89 -15.20
N ARG A 64 -1.42 4.33 -14.07
CA ARG A 64 -2.12 4.94 -12.92
C ARG A 64 -2.87 3.90 -12.09
N PRO A 65 -2.56 3.80 -10.79
CA PRO A 65 -3.51 3.27 -9.82
C PRO A 65 -4.71 4.21 -9.86
N ASN A 66 -5.89 3.71 -10.20
CA ASN A 66 -7.08 4.57 -10.10
C ASN A 66 -7.25 4.96 -8.63
N ARG A 67 -7.63 6.21 -8.37
CA ARG A 67 -7.95 6.74 -7.03
C ARG A 67 -8.84 5.77 -6.25
N GLU A 68 -9.79 5.14 -6.95
CA GLU A 68 -10.68 4.10 -6.44
C GLU A 68 -9.96 2.89 -5.80
N LYS A 69 -8.82 2.43 -6.34
CA LYS A 69 -8.09 1.29 -5.77
C LYS A 69 -7.39 1.66 -4.47
N LEU A 70 -6.88 2.88 -4.40
CA LEU A 70 -6.25 3.43 -3.21
C LEU A 70 -7.29 3.71 -2.11
N GLU A 71 -8.44 4.28 -2.49
CA GLU A 71 -9.58 4.47 -1.59
C GLU A 71 -10.11 3.12 -1.08
N PHE A 72 -10.24 2.11 -1.95
CA PHE A 72 -10.61 0.76 -1.53
C PHE A 72 -9.58 0.16 -0.56
N LEU A 73 -8.27 0.28 -0.84
CA LEU A 73 -7.22 -0.20 0.06
C LEU A 73 -7.29 0.51 1.42
N ALA A 74 -7.50 1.83 1.44
CA ALA A 74 -7.66 2.59 2.68
C ALA A 74 -8.87 2.11 3.51
N HIS A 75 -10.02 1.87 2.85
CA HIS A 75 -11.20 1.29 3.50
C HIS A 75 -11.02 -0.16 3.96
N TRP A 76 -10.18 -0.91 3.25
CA TRP A 76 -9.86 -2.30 3.58
C TRP A 76 -8.93 -2.38 4.79
N LEU A 77 -8.04 -1.41 4.96
CA LEU A 77 -7.23 -1.24 6.17
C LEU A 77 -8.05 -0.79 7.38
N ASP A 78 -9.22 -0.18 7.17
CA ASP A 78 -10.15 0.34 8.18
C ASP A 78 -11.10 -0.75 8.75
N ASN A 79 -11.30 -1.86 8.04
CA ASN A 79 -12.30 -2.87 8.44
C ASN A 79 -11.70 -4.02 9.28
N GLU A 80 -12.34 -4.30 10.40
CA GLU A 80 -12.22 -5.52 11.24
C GLU A 80 -12.69 -6.82 10.51
N GLY A 81 -12.76 -6.79 9.18
CA GLY A 81 -13.12 -7.93 8.35
C GLY A 81 -11.93 -8.85 8.13
N ASP A 82 -12.19 -10.15 8.15
CA ASP A 82 -11.21 -11.21 7.89
C ASP A 82 -10.86 -11.22 6.39
N HIS A 83 -10.10 -10.21 5.98
CA HIS A 83 -9.77 -9.99 4.59
C HIS A 83 -8.54 -10.80 4.19
N THR A 84 -8.70 -11.67 3.21
CA THR A 84 -7.65 -12.62 2.81
C THR A 84 -6.65 -12.01 1.84
N TRP A 85 -5.43 -12.56 1.84
CA TRP A 85 -4.36 -12.21 0.90
C TRP A 85 -4.78 -12.34 -0.58
N ASP A 86 -5.73 -13.23 -0.88
CA ASP A 86 -6.28 -13.40 -2.22
C ASP A 86 -7.11 -12.19 -2.65
N GLN A 87 -7.85 -11.55 -1.73
CA GLN A 87 -8.56 -10.31 -2.00
C GLN A 87 -7.58 -9.17 -2.30
N TYR A 88 -6.47 -9.11 -1.57
CA TYR A 88 -5.41 -8.13 -1.82
C TYR A 88 -4.79 -8.30 -3.22
N ASN A 89 -4.41 -9.52 -3.59
CA ASN A 89 -3.84 -9.78 -4.91
C ASN A 89 -4.82 -9.51 -6.06
N ALA A 90 -6.11 -9.86 -5.89
CA ALA A 90 -7.14 -9.63 -6.91
C ALA A 90 -7.39 -8.14 -7.20
N MET A 91 -7.13 -7.24 -6.25
CA MET A 91 -7.25 -5.79 -6.47
C MET A 91 -6.24 -5.24 -7.48
N PHE A 92 -5.05 -5.85 -7.53
CA PHE A 92 -3.92 -5.35 -8.30
C PHE A 92 -3.60 -6.20 -9.54
N ASP A 93 -4.14 -7.41 -9.65
CA ASP A 93 -3.92 -8.33 -10.77
C ASP A 93 -5.23 -8.68 -11.50
N SER A 94 -5.49 -8.02 -12.65
CA SER A 94 -6.67 -8.30 -13.49
C SER A 94 -6.65 -9.68 -14.17
N GLY A 95 -5.53 -10.41 -14.12
CA GLY A 95 -5.38 -11.75 -14.70
C GLY A 95 -5.74 -12.90 -13.75
N LYS A 96 -5.94 -12.62 -12.46
CA LYS A 96 -6.26 -13.64 -11.43
C LYS A 96 -7.76 -13.75 -11.09
N LEU A 97 -8.62 -13.02 -11.81
CA LEU A 97 -10.08 -13.14 -11.75
C LEU A 97 -10.64 -14.21 -12.71
N MET A 98 -9.80 -15.15 -13.17
CA MET A 98 -10.23 -16.30 -13.97
C MET A 98 -10.19 -17.59 -13.15
#